data_AF-A0A7C5RFP5-F1
#
_entry.id   AF-A0A7C5RFP5-F1
#
_cell.length_a   1.000
_cell.length_b   1.000
_cell.length_c   1.000
_cell.angle_alpha   90.00
_cell.angle_beta   90.00
_cell.angle_gamma   90.00
#
_symmetry.space_group_name_H-M   'P 1'
#
loop_
_entity.id
_entity.type
_entity.pdbx_description
1 polymer ?
#
loop_
_entity_poly.entity_id
_entity_poly.type
_entity_poly.pdbx_seq_one_letter_code
_entity_poly.pdbx_strand_id
1 'polypeptide(L)'
;MIRPLPEELRGLLARGEVLLSVRDAVRELLENALDAGARRVRVELWGGGLERLVVEDDGAGIPLEELPLAVEPFATSKLQDPERIATLGFRGQALYALRQAAILRLRSRPRGQVGGGLLLVQGERLEVREVP
;
A
#
# COMPACT_ATOMS: atom_id res chain seq x y z
N MET A 1 -12.59 17.57 26.47
CA MET A 1 -11.32 17.91 27.15
C MET A 1 -10.19 17.71 26.16
N ILE A 2 -9.39 18.75 25.88
CA ILE A 2 -8.27 18.72 24.92
C ILE A 2 -6.97 18.49 25.70
N ARG A 3 -6.05 17.67 25.19
CA ARG A 3 -4.78 17.31 25.85
C ARG A 3 -3.61 17.30 24.85
N PRO A 4 -2.40 17.67 25.28
CA PRO A 4 -1.22 17.67 24.42
C PRO A 4 -0.91 16.25 23.94
N LEU A 5 -0.41 16.13 22.71
CA LEU A 5 0.01 14.86 22.14
C LEU A 5 1.30 14.36 22.84
N PRO A 6 1.49 13.03 22.95
CA PRO A 6 2.78 12.43 23.32
C PRO A 6 3.91 12.92 22.41
N GLU A 7 5.14 12.96 22.93
CA GLU A 7 6.31 13.47 22.20
C GLU A 7 6.58 12.65 20.94
N GLU A 8 6.38 11.34 21.02
CA GLU A 8 6.53 10.42 19.89
C GLU A 8 5.56 10.81 18.76
N LEU A 9 4.30 11.08 19.10
CA LEU A 9 3.27 11.46 18.14
C LEU A 9 3.55 12.83 17.52
N ARG A 10 4.09 13.78 18.30
CA ARG A 10 4.55 15.07 17.79
C ARG A 10 5.69 14.91 16.79
N GLY A 11 6.64 14.02 17.08
CA GLY A 11 7.76 13.70 16.20
C GLY A 11 7.32 13.07 14.87
N LEU A 12 6.38 12.12 14.91
CA LEU A 12 5.77 11.54 13.70
C LEU A 12 5.12 12.64 12.84
N LEU A 13 4.24 13.45 13.44
CA LEU A 13 3.53 14.52 12.72
C LEU A 13 4.47 15.61 12.19
N ALA A 14 5.53 15.96 12.94
CA ALA A 14 6.54 16.94 12.52
C ALA A 14 7.37 16.48 11.31
N ARG A 15 7.54 15.17 11.14
CA ARG A 15 8.14 14.55 9.94
C ARG A 15 7.16 14.39 8.78
N GLY A 16 5.90 14.82 8.97
CA GLY A 16 4.83 14.61 7.99
C GLY A 16 4.35 13.16 7.92
N GLU A 17 4.69 12.33 8.91
CA GLU A 17 4.24 10.94 8.99
C GLU A 17 2.77 10.95 9.43
N VAL A 18 1.89 10.56 8.50
CA VAL A 18 0.45 10.45 8.75
C VAL A 18 0.19 9.20 9.59
N LEU A 19 -0.53 9.35 10.70
CA LEU A 19 -1.10 8.22 11.44
C LEU A 19 -2.12 7.52 10.54
N LEU A 20 -1.74 6.36 10.01
CA LEU A 20 -2.62 5.56 9.17
C LEU A 20 -3.65 4.84 10.04
N SER A 21 -4.93 5.20 9.91
CA SER A 21 -6.00 4.41 10.51
C SER A 21 -6.27 3.16 9.66
N VAL A 22 -6.77 2.08 10.26
CA VAL A 22 -7.16 0.87 9.51
C VAL A 22 -8.20 1.20 8.43
N ARG A 23 -9.14 2.11 8.72
CA ARG A 23 -10.14 2.56 7.74
C ARG A 23 -9.47 3.20 6.53
N ASP A 24 -8.50 4.08 6.76
CA ASP A 24 -7.81 4.77 5.67
C ASP A 24 -6.91 3.78 4.91
N ALA A 25 -6.25 2.85 5.60
CA ALA A 25 -5.51 1.75 4.96
C ALA A 25 -6.40 0.93 4.01
N VAL A 26 -7.59 0.54 4.46
CA VAL A 26 -8.56 -0.19 3.63
C VAL A 26 -9.00 0.66 2.44
N ARG A 27 -9.34 1.93 2.65
CA ARG A 27 -9.74 2.84 1.57
C ARG A 27 -8.66 2.91 0.49
N GLU A 28 -7.42 3.18 0.86
CA GLU A 28 -6.31 3.35 -0.09
C GLU A 28 -6.01 2.05 -0.87
N LEU A 29 -6.09 0.89 -0.21
CA LEU A 29 -5.93 -0.41 -0.88
C LEU A 29 -7.08 -0.71 -1.85
N LEU A 30 -8.31 -0.36 -1.48
CA LEU A 30 -9.47 -0.47 -2.38
C LEU A 30 -9.36 0.46 -3.58
N GLU A 31 -8.92 1.70 -3.39
CA GLU A 31 -8.67 2.65 -4.47
C GLU A 31 -7.57 2.16 -5.41
N ASN A 32 -6.49 1.57 -4.87
CA ASN A 32 -5.45 0.95 -5.69
C ASN A 32 -5.97 -0.22 -6.52
N ALA A 33 -6.83 -1.06 -5.97
CA ALA A 33 -7.46 -2.17 -6.70
C ALA A 33 -8.37 -1.66 -7.83
N LEU A 34 -9.19 -0.63 -7.56
CA LEU A 34 -10.05 0.00 -8.56
C LEU A 34 -9.25 0.63 -9.69
N ASP A 35 -8.18 1.36 -9.36
CA ASP A 35 -7.29 1.96 -10.34
C ASP A 35 -6.57 0.90 -11.19
N ALA A 36 -6.32 -0.30 -10.63
CA ALA A 36 -5.80 -1.45 -11.37
C ALA A 36 -6.86 -2.16 -12.24
N GLY A 37 -8.09 -1.64 -12.29
CA GLY A 37 -9.18 -2.18 -13.09
C GLY A 37 -9.83 -3.44 -12.51
N ALA A 38 -9.69 -3.68 -11.20
CA ALA A 38 -10.29 -4.83 -10.53
C ALA A 38 -11.82 -4.82 -10.65
N ARG A 39 -12.39 -6.01 -10.87
CA ARG A 39 -13.84 -6.25 -10.88
C ARG A 39 -14.31 -6.95 -9.62
N ARG A 40 -13.40 -7.63 -8.92
CA ARG A 40 -13.62 -8.26 -7.63
C ARG A 40 -12.51 -7.83 -6.70
N VAL A 41 -12.92 -7.41 -5.51
CA VAL A 41 -12.02 -7.13 -4.40
C VAL A 41 -12.54 -7.85 -3.17
N ARG A 42 -11.67 -8.57 -2.48
CA ARG A 42 -11.96 -9.26 -1.22
C ARG A 42 -11.18 -8.56 -0.11
N VAL A 43 -11.86 -8.29 1.00
CA VAL A 43 -11.25 -7.71 2.19
C VAL A 43 -11.48 -8.64 3.37
N GLU A 44 -10.41 -9.00 4.07
CA GLU A 44 -10.46 -9.79 5.29
C GLU A 44 -9.79 -9.02 6.44
N LEU A 45 -10.49 -8.96 7.58
CA LEU A 45 -10.07 -8.26 8.78
C LEU A 45 -10.06 -9.23 9.96
N TRP A 46 -8.94 -9.27 10.69
CA TRP A 46 -8.84 -9.94 12.00
C TRP A 46 -8.57 -8.89 13.07
N GLY A 47 -9.23 -9.01 14.23
CA GLY A 47 -9.13 -8.02 15.30
C GLY A 47 -9.50 -6.59 14.84
N GLY A 48 -10.49 -6.47 13.95
CA GLY A 48 -10.87 -5.18 13.35
C GLY A 48 -9.82 -4.60 12.38
N GLY A 49 -8.86 -5.41 11.91
CA GLY A 49 -7.78 -5.03 11.01
C GLY A 49 -6.48 -4.62 11.71
N LEU A 50 -6.48 -4.54 13.04
CA LEU A 50 -5.28 -4.24 13.83
C LEU A 50 -4.35 -5.45 13.95
N GLU A 51 -4.90 -6.67 13.98
CA GLU A 51 -4.11 -7.90 13.99
C GLU A 51 -3.66 -8.29 12.57
N ARG A 52 -4.58 -8.20 11.61
CA ARG A 52 -4.31 -8.48 10.20
C ARG A 52 -5.37 -7.83 9.29
N LEU A 53 -4.90 -7.24 8.20
CA LEU A 53 -5.67 -6.75 7.07
C LEU A 53 -5.17 -7.44 5.80
N VAL A 54 -6.07 -8.04 5.02
CA VAL A 54 -5.77 -8.60 3.71
C VAL A 54 -6.73 -7.99 2.69
N VAL A 55 -6.18 -7.51 1.58
CA VAL A 55 -6.93 -7.04 0.40
C VAL A 55 -6.43 -7.82 -0.80
N GLU A 56 -7.33 -8.52 -1.47
CA GLU A 56 -7.06 -9.28 -2.70
C GLU A 56 -7.94 -8.75 -3.82
N ASP A 57 -7.35 -8.49 -4.99
CA ASP A 57 -8.06 -8.02 -6.17
C ASP A 57 -7.71 -8.84 -7.42
N ASP A 58 -8.55 -8.71 -8.46
CA ASP A 58 -8.33 -9.33 -9.77
C ASP A 58 -7.92 -8.31 -10.86
N GLY A 59 -7.27 -7.23 -10.44
CA GLY A 59 -6.77 -6.17 -11.31
C GLY A 59 -5.55 -6.58 -12.14
N ALA A 60 -4.90 -5.58 -12.73
CA ALA A 60 -3.79 -5.77 -13.65
C ALA A 60 -2.53 -6.41 -13.04
N GLY A 61 -2.36 -6.30 -11.71
CA GLY A 61 -1.17 -6.75 -11.00
C GLY A 61 0.05 -5.83 -11.18
N ILE A 62 1.12 -6.14 -10.45
CA ILE A 62 2.41 -5.44 -10.46
C ILE A 62 3.48 -6.45 -10.88
N PRO A 63 4.31 -6.16 -11.90
CA PRO A 63 5.44 -7.01 -12.29
C PRO A 63 6.43 -7.24 -11.15
N LEU A 64 7.07 -8.41 -11.11
CA LEU A 64 8.06 -8.79 -10.09
C LEU A 64 9.14 -7.72 -9.91
N GLU A 65 9.66 -7.21 -11.03
CA GLU A 65 10.71 -6.19 -11.11
C GLU A 65 10.27 -4.81 -10.59
N GLU A 66 8.96 -4.54 -10.57
CA GLU A 66 8.38 -3.28 -10.10
C GLU A 66 7.93 -3.34 -8.64
N LEU A 67 7.88 -4.53 -8.03
CA LEU A 67 7.47 -4.68 -6.62
C LEU A 67 8.29 -3.83 -5.63
N PRO A 68 9.63 -3.71 -5.74
CA PRO A 68 10.39 -2.80 -4.88
C PRO A 68 9.96 -1.35 -5.06
N LEU A 69 9.79 -0.92 -6.31
CA LEU A 69 9.43 0.45 -6.64
C LEU A 69 8.03 0.80 -6.10
N ALA A 70 7.09 -0.15 -6.09
CA ALA A 70 5.73 0.06 -5.61
C ALA A 70 5.64 0.46 -4.11
N VAL A 71 6.68 0.21 -3.32
CA VAL A 71 6.73 0.58 -1.88
C VAL A 71 7.69 1.73 -1.58
N GLU A 72 8.30 2.33 -2.59
CA GLU A 72 9.12 3.53 -2.44
C GLU A 72 8.24 4.79 -2.34
N PRO A 73 8.68 5.82 -1.59
CA PRO A 73 7.96 7.07 -1.55
C PRO A 73 8.01 7.76 -2.91
N PHE A 74 6.92 8.41 -3.31
CA PHE A 74 6.82 9.17 -4.56
C PHE A 74 6.95 8.33 -5.84
N ALA A 75 6.85 7.01 -5.74
CA ALA A 75 6.76 6.13 -6.89
C ALA A 75 5.29 5.89 -7.26
N THR A 76 4.93 6.18 -8.50
CA THR A 76 3.58 5.89 -9.02
C THR A 76 3.61 5.71 -10.52
N SER A 77 2.84 4.74 -11.02
CA SER A 77 2.57 4.57 -12.45
C SER A 77 1.52 5.55 -12.99
N LYS A 78 0.95 6.40 -12.12
CA LYS A 78 -0.28 7.16 -12.41
C LYS A 78 -0.05 8.67 -12.57
N LEU A 79 0.96 9.28 -11.92
CA LEU A 79 1.20 10.75 -11.98
C LEU A 79 2.23 11.08 -13.07
N GLN A 80 1.75 11.41 -14.27
CA GLN A 80 2.57 12.04 -15.31
C GLN A 80 2.18 13.50 -15.57
N ASP A 81 1.02 13.94 -15.07
CA ASP A 81 0.46 15.27 -15.30
C ASP A 81 -0.30 15.76 -14.05
N PRO A 82 0.13 16.85 -13.38
CA PRO A 82 -0.52 17.40 -12.20
C PRO A 82 -1.99 17.81 -12.42
N GLU A 83 -2.39 18.07 -13.66
CA GLU A 83 -3.74 18.54 -14.00
C GLU A 83 -4.75 17.39 -14.21
N ARG A 84 -4.29 16.14 -14.27
CA ARG A 84 -5.12 14.94 -14.46
C ARG A 84 -5.14 14.05 -13.22
N ILE A 85 -5.73 14.55 -12.14
CA ILE A 85 -6.03 13.74 -10.95
C ILE A 85 -7.28 12.87 -11.25
N ALA A 86 -7.12 11.87 -12.12
CA ALA A 86 -8.18 10.94 -12.53
C ALA A 86 -8.15 9.56 -11.84
N THR A 87 -7.22 9.30 -10.93
CA THR A 87 -7.13 8.03 -10.17
C THR A 87 -7.41 8.29 -8.69
N LEU A 88 -8.09 7.37 -8.04
CA LEU A 88 -8.57 7.61 -6.67
C LEU A 88 -7.40 7.54 -5.65
N GLY A 89 -6.41 6.67 -5.89
CA GLY A 89 -5.24 6.53 -5.02
C GLY A 89 -4.03 7.31 -5.53
N PHE A 90 -3.94 8.62 -5.25
CA PHE A 90 -3.02 9.51 -5.95
C PHE A 90 -1.89 10.15 -5.10
N ARG A 91 -1.12 9.35 -4.34
CA ARG A 91 0.13 9.86 -3.74
C ARG A 91 1.38 8.98 -3.85
N GLY A 92 1.29 7.74 -4.34
CA GLY A 92 2.46 6.83 -4.26
C GLY A 92 2.99 6.68 -2.83
N GLN A 93 2.09 6.85 -1.85
CA GLN A 93 2.42 6.94 -0.43
C GLN A 93 1.70 5.86 0.38
N ALA A 94 0.64 5.22 -0.15
CA ALA A 94 -0.15 4.25 0.61
C ALA A 94 0.69 3.03 1.01
N LEU A 95 1.33 2.38 0.04
CA LEU A 95 2.18 1.21 0.29
C LEU A 95 3.43 1.57 1.07
N TYR A 96 4.02 2.75 0.80
CA TYR A 96 5.11 3.31 1.60
C TYR A 96 4.70 3.51 3.07
N ALA A 97 3.58 4.16 3.34
CA ALA A 97 3.07 4.37 4.71
C ALA A 97 2.75 3.04 5.41
N LEU A 98 2.19 2.08 4.67
CA LEU A 98 1.92 0.74 5.19
C LEU A 98 3.21 0.00 5.59
N ARG A 99 4.29 0.08 4.79
CA ARG A 99 5.58 -0.54 5.17
C ARG A 99 6.22 0.11 6.40
N GLN A 100 5.99 1.41 6.62
CA GLN A 100 6.49 2.09 7.83
C GLN A 100 5.69 1.72 9.08
N ALA A 101 4.39 1.43 8.93
CA ALA A 101 3.50 1.16 10.06
C ALA A 101 3.34 -0.33 10.43
N ALA A 102 3.61 -1.25 9.49
CA ALA A 102 3.33 -2.67 9.66
C ALA A 102 4.30 -3.58 8.87
N ILE A 103 4.20 -4.89 9.12
CA ILE A 103 4.80 -5.90 8.24
C ILE A 103 3.89 -6.04 7.01
N LEU A 104 4.37 -5.58 5.86
CA LEU A 104 3.65 -5.65 4.59
C LEU A 104 4.08 -6.90 3.81
N ARG A 105 3.10 -7.66 3.33
CA ARG A 105 3.29 -8.75 2.37
C ARG A 105 2.51 -8.40 1.11
N LEU A 106 3.22 -8.05 0.04
CA LEU A 106 2.61 -7.72 -1.25
C LEU A 106 2.89 -8.86 -2.22
N ARG A 107 1.83 -9.55 -2.65
CA ARG A 107 1.90 -10.60 -3.67
C ARG A 107 1.17 -10.12 -4.90
N SER A 108 1.80 -10.19 -6.06
CA SER A 108 1.18 -9.78 -7.31
C SER A 108 1.64 -10.61 -8.48
N ARG A 109 0.77 -10.70 -9.50
CA ARG A 109 1.06 -11.38 -10.75
C ARG A 109 0.27 -10.73 -11.90
N PRO A 110 0.94 -10.06 -12.84
CA PRO A 110 0.33 -9.59 -14.07
C PRO A 110 -0.20 -10.74 -14.93
N ARG A 111 -1.23 -10.44 -15.73
CA ARG A 111 -1.73 -11.40 -16.72
C ARG A 111 -0.62 -11.73 -17.74
N GLY A 112 -0.39 -13.02 -17.94
CA GLY A 112 0.59 -13.52 -18.91
C GLY A 112 2.00 -13.75 -18.35
N GLN A 113 2.28 -13.39 -17.09
CA GLN A 113 3.53 -13.75 -16.44
C GLN A 113 3.45 -15.19 -15.90
N VAL A 114 4.48 -16.00 -16.19
CA VAL A 114 4.67 -17.32 -15.57
C VAL A 114 5.24 -17.06 -14.18
N GLY A 115 4.52 -17.47 -13.14
CA GLY A 115 4.81 -17.05 -11.77
C GLY A 115 4.40 -15.61 -11.48
N GLY A 116 4.49 -15.23 -10.21
CA GLY A 116 4.33 -13.86 -9.71
C GLY A 116 5.45 -13.48 -8.77
N GLY A 117 5.30 -12.35 -8.09
CA GLY A 117 6.24 -11.89 -7.09
C GLY A 117 5.62 -11.80 -5.69
N LEU A 118 6.47 -12.00 -4.70
CA LEU A 118 6.19 -11.74 -3.30
C LEU A 118 7.24 -10.78 -2.75
N LEU A 119 6.78 -9.64 -2.26
CA LEU A 119 7.55 -8.67 -1.49
C LEU A 119 7.18 -8.80 -0.01
N LEU A 120 8.20 -8.93 0.84
CA LEU A 120 8.10 -8.83 2.30
C LEU A 120 8.86 -7.58 2.73
N VAL A 121 8.18 -6.64 3.40
CA VAL A 121 8.82 -5.38 3.80
C VAL A 121 8.32 -4.89 5.16
N GLN A 122 9.24 -4.36 5.97
CA GLN A 122 8.95 -3.65 7.22
C GLN A 122 10.02 -2.58 7.46
N GLY A 123 9.60 -1.32 7.53
CA GLY A 123 10.54 -0.19 7.49
C GLY A 123 11.40 -0.28 6.24
N GLU A 124 12.72 -0.14 6.41
CA GLU A 124 13.71 -0.23 5.32
C GLU A 124 14.16 -1.66 4.99
N ARG A 125 13.65 -2.68 5.70
CA ARG A 125 14.01 -4.09 5.43
C ARG A 125 13.10 -4.64 4.36
N LEU A 126 13.65 -4.91 3.18
CA LEU A 126 12.91 -5.35 2.01
C LEU A 126 13.50 -6.67 1.48
N GLU A 127 12.62 -7.61 1.15
CA GLU A 127 12.96 -8.87 0.48
C GLU A 127 11.96 -9.16 -0.64
N VAL A 128 12.46 -9.51 -1.83
CA VAL A 128 11.65 -9.92 -2.98
C VAL A 128 11.96 -11.36 -3.33
N ARG A 129 10.92 -12.15 -3.65
CA ARG A 129 11.06 -13.51 -4.15
C ARG A 129 10.07 -13.74 -5.29
N GLU A 130 10.48 -14.53 -6.27
CA GLU A 130 9.57 -15.10 -7.25
C GLU A 130 8.72 -16.20 -6.57
N VAL A 131 7.44 -16.26 -6.92
CA VAL A 131 6.51 -17.28 -6.46
C VAL A 131 5.80 -17.92 -7.65
N PRO A 132 5.45 -19.22 -7.59
CA PRO A 132 4.72 -19.89 -8.66
C PRO A 132 3.35 -19.29 -8.96
#